data_AF-A0A6M2DIK2-F1
#
_entry.id   AF-A0A6M2DIK2-F1
#
_cell.length_a   1.000
_cell.length_b   1.000
_cell.length_c   1.000
_cell.angle_alpha   90.00
_cell.angle_beta   90.00
_cell.angle_gamma   90.00
#
_symmetry.space_group_name_H-M   'P 1'
#
loop_
_entity.id
_entity.type
_entity.pdbx_description
1 polymer ?
#
loop_
_entity_poly.entity_id
_entity_poly.type
_entity_poly.pdbx_seq_one_letter_code
_entity_poly.pdbx_strand_id
1 'polypeptide(L)'
;MYLPSRLLLKEFRQNAKVLNNLLLQVKALSTKTELQASKEEPVKISQNNEKKSSRQIVDYRFIYPEFLPDPKIEWRNAIREKLERKDMLSRRVHIDIPEFYVGTIMAVTTSDLHSEGKTSRFVGICIHRSGCGLRSQFILRNVIDHQGCEVMYEMYDPTIQKIDVLRLEKRLDSKLFYLRDALPEYSTFPLDMEAEILPEGTPVPINDIKVKLKPRPWLERWERQDLKGIQPLDLPEQFFIKAKERSTPWEKYDLMKQYRATIPEEEQNIIYAEVYSELHQLELLRRKQKRKRTFIKPVKKA
;
A
#
# COMPACT_ATOMS: atom_id res chain seq x y z
N MET A 1 -28.10 -56.76 -3.85
CA MET A 1 -29.13 -56.34 -4.83
C MET A 1 -28.45 -55.48 -5.89
N TYR A 2 -28.15 -56.05 -7.06
CA TYR A 2 -27.56 -55.29 -8.17
C TYR A 2 -28.68 -54.70 -9.01
N LEU A 3 -28.75 -53.36 -9.07
CA LEU A 3 -29.66 -52.66 -9.98
C LEU A 3 -29.26 -52.99 -11.44
N PRO A 4 -30.21 -53.33 -12.32
CA PRO A 4 -29.90 -53.76 -13.68
C PRO A 4 -29.29 -52.60 -14.48
N SER A 5 -28.13 -52.83 -15.08
CA SER A 5 -27.32 -51.89 -15.88
C SER A 5 -28.10 -51.12 -16.96
N ARG A 6 -29.25 -51.63 -17.39
CA ARG A 6 -30.17 -50.97 -18.33
C ARG A 6 -30.86 -49.72 -17.77
N LEU A 7 -31.09 -49.62 -16.45
CA LEU A 7 -31.71 -48.43 -15.85
C LEU A 7 -30.72 -47.27 -15.81
N LEU A 8 -29.48 -47.52 -15.39
CA LEU A 8 -28.40 -46.53 -15.40
C LEU A 8 -28.11 -45.99 -16.80
N LEU A 9 -28.16 -46.84 -17.83
CA LEU A 9 -27.95 -46.43 -19.22
C LEU A 9 -29.09 -45.55 -19.77
N LYS A 10 -30.32 -45.73 -19.28
CA LYS A 10 -31.46 -44.88 -19.65
C LYS A 10 -31.35 -43.52 -18.97
N GLU A 11 -31.04 -43.48 -17.68
CA GLU A 11 -30.84 -42.24 -16.92
C GLU A 11 -29.67 -41.42 -17.48
N PHE A 12 -28.54 -42.06 -17.83
CA PHE A 12 -27.41 -41.38 -18.47
C PHE A 12 -27.78 -40.78 -19.83
N ARG A 13 -28.56 -41.49 -20.66
CA ARG A 13 -29.02 -40.98 -21.96
C ARG A 13 -30.03 -39.84 -21.80
N GLN A 14 -30.85 -39.87 -20.75
CA GLN A 14 -31.78 -38.79 -20.42
C GLN A 14 -31.01 -37.54 -19.97
N ASN A 15 -30.02 -37.69 -19.08
CA ASN A 15 -29.19 -36.59 -18.60
C ASN A 15 -28.33 -35.97 -19.72
N ALA A 16 -27.80 -36.78 -20.64
CA ALA A 16 -27.07 -36.28 -21.81
C ALA A 16 -27.97 -35.49 -22.77
N LYS A 17 -29.24 -35.89 -22.95
CA LYS A 17 -30.21 -35.12 -23.74
C LYS A 17 -30.57 -33.79 -23.07
N VAL A 18 -30.71 -33.76 -21.75
CA VAL A 18 -30.95 -32.54 -20.98
C VAL A 18 -29.77 -31.56 -21.10
N LEU A 19 -28.54 -32.06 -21.00
CA LEU A 19 -27.32 -31.27 -21.20
C LEU A 19 -27.22 -30.69 -22.62
N ASN A 20 -27.52 -31.48 -23.65
CA ASN A 20 -27.51 -31.00 -25.02
C ASN A 20 -28.60 -29.96 -25.30
N ASN A 21 -29.79 -30.13 -24.72
CA ASN A 21 -30.85 -29.13 -24.81
C ASN A 21 -30.49 -27.83 -24.08
N LEU A 22 -29.87 -27.90 -22.90
CA LEU A 22 -29.34 -26.74 -22.19
C LEU A 22 -28.27 -26.01 -23.01
N LEU A 23 -27.35 -26.74 -23.63
CA LEU A 23 -26.32 -26.17 -24.52
C LEU A 23 -26.91 -25.49 -25.76
N LEU A 24 -27.95 -26.08 -26.36
CA LEU A 24 -28.68 -25.48 -27.48
C LEU A 24 -29.43 -24.21 -27.05
N GLN A 25 -29.98 -24.19 -25.83
CA GLN A 25 -30.70 -23.05 -25.27
C GLN A 25 -29.75 -21.89 -24.94
N VAL A 26 -28.55 -22.17 -24.40
CA VAL A 26 -27.49 -21.18 -24.17
C VAL A 26 -26.97 -20.60 -25.49
N LYS A 27 -26.81 -21.44 -26.54
CA LYS A 27 -26.46 -20.95 -27.89
C LYS A 27 -27.56 -20.08 -28.51
N ALA A 28 -28.83 -20.42 -28.33
CA ALA A 28 -29.96 -19.64 -28.84
C ALA A 28 -30.17 -18.30 -28.09
N LEU A 29 -29.73 -18.22 -26.83
CA LEU A 29 -29.71 -16.97 -26.05
C LEU A 29 -28.57 -16.04 -26.49
N SER A 30 -27.43 -16.60 -26.90
CA SER A 30 -26.27 -15.84 -27.39
C SER A 30 -26.50 -15.22 -28.78
N THR A 31 -27.31 -15.84 -29.65
CA THR A 31 -27.50 -15.37 -31.03
C THR A 31 -28.67 -14.39 -31.19
N LYS A 32 -29.53 -14.22 -30.18
CA LYS A 32 -30.64 -13.26 -30.22
C LYS A 32 -30.25 -11.84 -29.78
N THR A 33 -29.10 -11.66 -29.13
CA THR A 33 -28.60 -10.33 -28.74
C THR A 33 -27.81 -9.62 -29.84
N GLU A 34 -27.50 -10.30 -30.95
CA GLU A 34 -26.64 -9.74 -32.02
C GLU A 34 -27.39 -9.19 -33.25
N LEU A 35 -28.72 -9.28 -33.31
CA LEU A 35 -29.51 -8.85 -34.50
C LEU A 35 -30.34 -7.57 -34.33
N GLN A 36 -30.13 -6.78 -33.27
CA GLN A 36 -30.74 -5.46 -33.10
C GLN A 36 -29.76 -4.35 -32.69
N ALA A 37 -28.48 -4.46 -33.06
CA ALA A 37 -27.50 -3.41 -32.85
C ALA A 37 -26.77 -3.08 -34.17
N SER A 38 -27.48 -2.46 -35.11
CA SER A 38 -26.86 -1.84 -36.28
C SER A 38 -27.60 -0.58 -36.69
N LYS A 39 -27.33 0.51 -35.95
CA LYS A 39 -27.24 1.91 -36.42
C LYS A 39 -26.89 2.85 -35.26
N GLU A 40 -25.82 2.55 -34.55
CA GLU A 40 -25.06 3.57 -33.83
C GLU A 40 -23.60 3.36 -34.21
N GLU A 41 -22.95 4.41 -34.69
CA GLU A 41 -21.53 4.38 -35.01
C GLU A 41 -20.74 3.88 -33.80
N PRO A 42 -19.68 3.07 -33.99
CA PRO A 42 -18.94 2.55 -32.88
C PRO A 42 -18.26 3.71 -32.15
N VAL A 43 -18.81 4.09 -31.00
CA VAL A 43 -18.08 4.86 -30.01
C VAL A 43 -16.86 4.01 -29.68
N LYS A 44 -15.68 4.43 -30.15
CA LYS A 44 -14.39 3.85 -29.81
C LYS A 44 -14.23 3.95 -28.29
N ILE A 45 -14.73 2.96 -27.56
CA ILE A 45 -14.38 2.73 -26.17
C ILE A 45 -12.90 2.35 -26.23
N SER A 46 -12.09 3.35 -25.93
CA SER A 46 -10.65 3.31 -26.07
C SER A 46 -10.08 2.16 -25.26
N GLN A 47 -9.37 1.24 -25.91
CA GLN A 47 -8.50 0.22 -25.29
C GLN A 47 -7.47 0.82 -24.30
N ASN A 48 -7.34 2.15 -24.28
CA ASN A 48 -6.57 2.90 -23.28
C ASN A 48 -7.20 2.91 -21.87
N ASN A 49 -8.52 2.72 -21.72
CA ASN A 49 -9.18 2.75 -20.41
C ASN A 49 -8.97 1.46 -19.61
N GLU A 50 -8.99 0.28 -20.24
CA GLU A 50 -8.67 -0.99 -19.58
C GLU A 50 -7.18 -1.10 -19.22
N LYS A 51 -6.29 -0.55 -20.06
CA LYS A 51 -4.86 -0.43 -19.74
C LYS A 51 -4.58 0.58 -18.62
N LYS A 52 -5.43 1.58 -18.43
CA LYS A 52 -5.33 2.53 -17.30
C LYS A 52 -5.81 1.90 -15.98
N SER A 53 -6.93 1.18 -15.98
CA SER A 53 -7.44 0.53 -14.77
C SER A 53 -6.54 -0.61 -14.27
N SER A 54 -5.98 -1.40 -15.19
CA SER A 54 -5.01 -2.47 -14.84
C SER A 54 -3.69 -1.92 -14.30
N ARG A 55 -3.14 -0.85 -14.88
CA ARG A 55 -1.92 -0.19 -14.37
C ARG A 55 -2.10 0.40 -12.98
N GLN A 56 -3.30 0.91 -12.67
CA GLN A 56 -3.61 1.45 -11.34
C GLN A 56 -3.57 0.37 -10.24
N ILE A 57 -3.84 -0.91 -10.57
CA ILE A 57 -3.83 -1.99 -9.58
C ILE A 57 -2.41 -2.39 -9.17
N VAL A 58 -1.45 -2.30 -10.10
CA VAL A 58 -0.05 -2.72 -9.88
C VAL A 58 0.65 -1.85 -8.81
N ASP A 59 0.29 -0.57 -8.73
CA ASP A 59 0.89 0.37 -7.78
C ASP A 59 0.35 0.21 -6.34
N TYR A 60 -0.84 -0.39 -6.15
CA TYR A 60 -1.43 -0.54 -4.80
C TYR A 60 -0.56 -1.36 -3.86
N ARG A 61 0.26 -2.27 -4.39
CA ARG A 61 1.22 -3.03 -3.60
C ARG A 61 2.14 -2.13 -2.77
N PHE A 62 2.59 -1.02 -3.36
CA PHE A 62 3.52 -0.10 -2.70
C PHE A 62 2.80 1.00 -1.93
N ILE A 63 1.61 1.40 -2.38
CA ILE A 63 0.78 2.41 -1.73
C ILE A 63 0.24 1.86 -0.40
N TYR A 64 -0.41 0.68 -0.46
CA TYR A 64 -1.11 0.05 0.66
C TYR A 64 -0.59 -1.37 1.00
N PRO A 65 0.70 -1.53 1.32
CA PRO A 65 1.27 -2.81 1.71
C PRO A 65 0.55 -3.46 2.91
N GLU A 66 -0.13 -2.69 3.76
CA GLU A 66 -0.83 -3.18 4.93
C GLU A 66 -2.06 -4.06 4.63
N PHE A 67 -2.67 -3.96 3.46
CA PHE A 67 -3.80 -4.83 3.11
C PHE A 67 -3.37 -6.25 2.74
N LEU A 68 -2.09 -6.44 2.43
CA LEU A 68 -1.53 -7.76 2.19
C LEU A 68 -1.32 -8.49 3.52
N PRO A 69 -1.68 -9.78 3.60
CA PRO A 69 -1.43 -10.58 4.79
C PRO A 69 0.08 -10.83 5.03
N ASP A 70 0.39 -11.48 6.14
CA ASP A 70 1.75 -11.96 6.38
C ASP A 70 2.11 -13.05 5.35
N PRO A 71 3.29 -12.99 4.70
CA PRO A 71 3.70 -14.04 3.77
C PRO A 71 3.91 -15.40 4.44
N LYS A 72 4.11 -15.47 5.77
CA LYS A 72 4.22 -16.73 6.50
C LYS A 72 2.86 -17.42 6.63
N ILE A 73 2.72 -18.56 5.95
CA ILE A 73 1.48 -19.33 5.90
C ILE A 73 0.95 -19.75 7.28
N GLU A 74 1.85 -20.01 8.25
CA GLU A 74 1.50 -20.49 9.60
C GLU A 74 0.60 -19.51 10.37
N TRP A 75 0.73 -18.22 10.09
CA TRP A 75 -0.02 -17.17 10.79
C TRP A 75 -1.28 -16.75 10.03
N ARG A 76 -1.55 -17.33 8.86
CA ARG A 76 -2.65 -16.92 7.98
C ARG A 76 -3.97 -17.56 8.35
N ASN A 77 -5.04 -16.77 8.22
CA ASN A 77 -6.41 -17.24 8.36
C ASN A 77 -7.31 -16.36 7.50
N ALA A 78 -7.92 -16.95 6.47
CA ALA A 78 -8.69 -16.22 5.47
C ALA A 78 -9.88 -15.44 6.07
N ILE A 79 -10.53 -15.99 7.09
CA ILE A 79 -11.66 -15.33 7.76
C ILE A 79 -11.16 -14.13 8.56
N ARG A 80 -10.09 -14.31 9.34
CA ARG A 80 -9.47 -13.22 10.11
C ARG A 80 -9.01 -12.09 9.19
N GLU A 81 -8.27 -12.42 8.14
CA GLU A 81 -7.76 -11.44 7.16
C GLU A 81 -8.90 -10.64 6.51
N LYS A 82 -10.02 -11.31 6.18
CA LYS A 82 -11.20 -10.63 5.60
C LYS A 82 -11.88 -9.69 6.59
N LEU A 83 -12.04 -10.11 7.85
CA LEU A 83 -12.60 -9.27 8.90
C LEU A 83 -11.70 -8.06 9.19
N GLU A 84 -10.39 -8.27 9.31
CA GLU A 84 -9.42 -7.18 9.51
C GLU A 84 -9.50 -6.16 8.37
N ARG A 85 -9.57 -6.60 7.11
CA ARG A 85 -9.70 -5.70 5.96
C ARG A 85 -10.99 -4.88 6.01
N LYS A 86 -12.11 -5.50 6.38
CA LYS A 86 -13.39 -4.80 6.57
C LYS A 86 -13.30 -3.73 7.65
N ASP A 87 -12.62 -4.02 8.76
CA ASP A 87 -12.42 -3.07 9.85
C ASP A 87 -11.49 -1.92 9.46
N MET A 88 -10.39 -2.22 8.74
CA MET A 88 -9.48 -1.21 8.18
C MET A 88 -10.22 -0.24 7.25
N LEU A 89 -11.06 -0.76 6.36
CA LEU A 89 -11.89 0.05 5.47
C LEU A 89 -12.90 0.90 6.24
N SER A 90 -13.55 0.31 7.25
CA SER A 90 -14.48 1.01 8.15
C SER A 90 -13.79 2.17 8.88
N ARG A 91 -12.54 1.99 9.32
CA ARG A 91 -11.73 3.05 9.93
C ARG A 91 -11.38 4.15 8.93
N ARG A 92 -11.00 3.80 7.69
CA ARG A 92 -10.71 4.77 6.61
C ARG A 92 -11.92 5.61 6.19
N VAL A 93 -13.14 5.18 6.49
CA VAL A 93 -14.32 6.05 6.30
C VAL A 93 -14.25 7.28 7.22
N HIS A 94 -13.71 7.12 8.42
CA HIS A 94 -13.68 8.14 9.46
C HIS A 94 -12.39 8.98 9.45
N ILE A 95 -11.25 8.37 9.11
CA ILE A 95 -9.95 9.06 9.00
C ILE A 95 -9.42 9.01 7.57
N ASP A 96 -8.90 10.14 7.08
CA ASP A 96 -8.20 10.21 5.79
C ASP A 96 -6.76 9.74 5.99
N ILE A 97 -6.45 8.53 5.51
CA ILE A 97 -5.10 7.96 5.50
C ILE A 97 -4.55 8.13 4.06
N PRO A 98 -3.64 9.09 3.84
CA PRO A 98 -3.09 9.38 2.52
C PRO A 98 -2.09 8.30 2.06
N GLU A 99 -1.71 8.36 0.79
CA GLU A 99 -0.58 7.62 0.25
C GLU A 99 0.74 8.19 0.77
N PHE A 100 1.64 7.33 1.26
CA PHE A 100 2.98 7.72 1.67
C PHE A 100 3.97 6.57 1.57
N TYR A 101 5.26 6.86 1.53
CA TYR A 101 6.32 5.87 1.42
C TYR A 101 7.39 6.09 2.50
N VAL A 102 8.33 5.15 2.58
CA VAL A 102 9.55 5.37 3.36
C VAL A 102 10.36 6.49 2.72
N GLY A 103 10.66 7.52 3.49
CA GLY A 103 11.25 8.78 3.03
C GLY A 103 10.28 9.96 2.99
N THR A 104 8.98 9.72 3.01
CA THR A 104 7.96 10.79 3.00
C THR A 104 7.98 11.55 4.33
N ILE A 105 7.88 12.89 4.26
CA ILE A 105 7.75 13.76 5.44
C ILE A 105 6.27 13.95 5.73
N MET A 106 5.87 13.68 6.98
CA MET A 106 4.47 13.70 7.39
C MET A 106 4.30 14.33 8.76
N ALA A 107 3.09 14.79 9.03
CA ALA A 107 2.65 15.23 10.34
C ALA A 107 1.48 14.36 10.81
N VAL A 108 1.62 13.77 11.99
CA VAL A 108 0.56 12.98 12.61
C VAL A 108 0.01 13.75 13.79
N THR A 109 -1.31 13.89 13.84
CA THR A 109 -2.02 14.50 14.96
C THR A 109 -2.77 13.41 15.72
N THR A 110 -2.41 13.21 16.98
CA THR A 110 -3.04 12.24 17.89
C THR A 110 -3.78 12.94 19.01
N SER A 111 -4.79 12.28 19.59
CA SER A 111 -5.39 12.69 20.86
C SER A 111 -4.52 12.20 22.02
N ASP A 112 -4.10 13.10 22.89
CA ASP A 112 -3.37 12.77 24.11
C ASP A 112 -4.01 13.51 25.28
N LEU A 113 -4.37 12.78 26.34
CA LEU A 113 -5.03 13.34 27.51
C LEU A 113 -4.11 14.30 28.30
N HIS A 114 -2.79 14.08 28.25
CA HIS A 114 -1.82 14.83 29.05
C HIS A 114 -1.29 16.08 28.33
N SER A 115 -1.59 16.23 27.03
CA SER A 115 -1.23 17.43 26.26
C SER A 115 -2.18 18.59 26.61
N GLU A 116 -1.66 19.81 26.68
CA GLU A 116 -2.42 21.04 26.99
C GLU A 116 -3.64 21.21 26.08
N GLY A 117 -3.50 20.88 24.79
CA GLY A 117 -4.56 20.97 23.78
C GLY A 117 -5.38 19.69 23.61
N LYS A 118 -5.19 18.68 24.47
CA LYS A 118 -5.66 17.29 24.31
C LYS A 118 -5.26 16.62 22.99
N THR A 119 -4.40 17.26 22.23
CA THR A 119 -3.91 16.83 20.93
C THR A 119 -2.41 17.04 20.88
N SER A 120 -1.70 16.12 20.22
CA SER A 120 -0.27 16.17 20.01
C SER A 120 0.00 16.03 18.52
N ARG A 121 0.82 16.95 17.97
CA ARG A 121 1.23 16.94 16.57
C ARG A 121 2.72 16.65 16.50
N PHE A 122 3.09 15.60 15.77
CA PHE A 122 4.48 15.25 15.53
C PHE A 122 4.77 15.27 14.03
N VAL A 123 5.80 16.03 13.64
CA VAL A 123 6.30 16.11 12.26
C VAL A 123 7.59 15.33 12.17
N GLY A 124 7.74 14.52 11.12
CA GLY A 124 8.99 13.80 10.87
C GLY A 124 9.01 13.01 9.56
N ILE A 125 10.17 12.46 9.25
CA ILE A 125 10.37 11.56 8.11
C ILE A 125 9.96 10.14 8.48
N CYS A 126 9.22 9.47 7.59
CA CYS A 126 8.92 8.05 7.74
C CYS A 126 10.16 7.19 7.45
N ILE A 127 10.73 6.58 8.48
CA ILE A 127 11.95 5.76 8.35
C ILE A 127 11.66 4.29 8.07
N HIS A 128 10.47 3.81 8.47
CA HIS A 128 10.10 2.42 8.35
C HIS A 128 8.57 2.26 8.36
N ARG A 129 8.08 1.36 7.51
CA ARG A 129 6.71 0.83 7.53
C ARG A 129 6.81 -0.69 7.75
N SER A 130 6.02 -1.21 8.69
CA SER A 130 5.97 -2.65 8.99
C SER A 130 4.60 -3.09 9.47
N GLY A 131 4.44 -4.40 9.64
CA GLY A 131 3.18 -4.99 10.04
C GLY A 131 2.20 -5.15 8.88
N CYS A 132 1.12 -5.86 9.15
CA CYS A 132 0.04 -6.15 8.21
C CYS A 132 -1.30 -6.00 8.92
N GLY A 133 -2.36 -5.75 8.16
CA GLY A 133 -3.72 -5.59 8.67
C GLY A 133 -3.83 -4.39 9.62
N LEU A 134 -4.57 -4.59 10.72
CA LEU A 134 -4.76 -3.60 11.78
C LEU A 134 -3.47 -3.30 12.56
N ARG A 135 -2.51 -4.22 12.57
CA ARG A 135 -1.21 -4.09 13.26
C ARG A 135 -0.15 -3.41 12.39
N SER A 136 -0.56 -2.72 11.33
CA SER A 136 0.35 -1.97 10.48
C SER A 136 0.82 -0.72 11.22
N GLN A 137 2.12 -0.50 11.20
CA GLN A 137 2.78 0.55 11.95
C GLN A 137 3.83 1.26 11.09
N PHE A 138 4.10 2.50 11.43
CA PHE A 138 5.16 3.27 10.81
C PHE A 138 5.89 4.11 11.85
N ILE A 139 7.18 4.36 11.61
CA ILE A 139 8.02 5.12 12.53
C ILE A 139 8.34 6.46 11.88
N LEU A 140 8.04 7.54 12.58
CA LEU A 140 8.46 8.89 12.24
C LEU A 140 9.68 9.27 13.06
N ARG A 141 10.65 9.91 12.41
CA ARG A 141 11.85 10.44 13.04
C ARG A 141 11.95 11.94 12.80
N ASN A 142 12.31 12.69 13.84
CA ASN A 142 12.70 14.09 13.71
C ASN A 142 13.78 14.43 14.74
N VAL A 143 14.56 15.47 14.50
CA VAL A 143 15.46 16.06 15.49
C VAL A 143 14.84 17.36 15.96
N ILE A 144 14.43 17.40 17.22
CA ILE A 144 13.80 18.56 17.87
C ILE A 144 14.75 19.01 18.97
N ASP A 145 15.11 20.29 19.00
CA ASP A 145 16.04 20.86 19.98
C ASP A 145 17.35 20.05 20.11
N HIS A 146 17.90 19.65 18.97
CA HIS A 146 19.11 18.81 18.84
C HIS A 146 18.99 17.40 19.43
N GLN A 147 17.81 16.99 19.89
CA GLN A 147 17.52 15.63 20.36
C GLN A 147 16.79 14.83 19.28
N GLY A 148 17.26 13.62 19.01
CA GLY A 148 16.59 12.70 18.10
C GLY A 148 15.36 12.08 18.75
N CYS A 149 14.18 12.37 18.21
CA CYS A 149 12.90 11.81 18.63
C CYS A 149 12.37 10.84 17.57
N GLU A 150 11.90 9.67 18.02
CA GLU A 150 11.21 8.71 17.17
C GLU A 150 9.87 8.35 17.80
N VAL A 151 8.82 8.37 16.99
CA VAL A 151 7.48 7.96 17.42
C VAL A 151 6.97 6.89 16.47
N MET A 152 6.56 5.77 17.04
CA MET A 152 5.93 4.68 16.33
C MET A 152 4.42 4.85 16.42
N TYR A 153 3.76 4.90 15.26
CA TYR A 153 2.31 4.99 15.15
C TYR A 153 1.74 3.71 14.56
N GLU A 154 0.67 3.20 15.17
CA GLU A 154 -0.19 2.17 14.57
C GLU A 154 -1.18 2.86 13.63
N MET A 155 -1.20 2.48 12.35
CA MET A 155 -1.91 3.21 11.29
C MET A 155 -3.42 3.35 11.54
N TYR A 156 -4.02 2.35 12.21
CA TYR A 156 -5.46 2.28 12.45
C TYR A 156 -5.86 2.61 13.89
N ASP A 157 -4.94 3.15 14.69
CA ASP A 157 -5.22 3.53 16.07
C ASP A 157 -6.37 4.56 16.13
N PRO A 158 -7.41 4.35 16.99
CA PRO A 158 -8.46 5.33 17.23
C PRO A 158 -7.96 6.69 17.74
N THR A 159 -6.79 6.75 18.40
CA THR A 159 -6.26 8.03 18.91
C THR A 159 -5.77 8.97 17.79
N ILE A 160 -5.45 8.42 16.61
CA ILE A 160 -5.04 9.24 15.47
C ILE A 160 -6.25 10.01 14.95
N GLN A 161 -6.11 11.33 14.90
CA GLN A 161 -7.13 12.23 14.38
C GLN A 161 -6.90 12.55 12.91
N LYS A 162 -5.63 12.78 12.53
CA LYS A 162 -5.26 13.23 11.18
C LYS A 162 -3.83 12.81 10.83
N ILE A 163 -3.64 12.40 9.59
CA ILE A 163 -2.32 12.15 8.99
C ILE A 163 -2.20 13.09 7.79
N ASP A 164 -1.27 14.04 7.89
CA ASP A 164 -0.96 14.99 6.83
C ASP A 164 0.35 14.61 6.16
N VAL A 165 0.33 14.40 4.84
CA VAL A 165 1.56 14.26 4.05
C VAL A 165 2.03 15.66 3.69
N LEU A 166 3.23 16.02 4.16
CA LEU A 166 3.82 17.33 3.94
C LEU A 166 4.67 17.32 2.67
N ARG A 167 5.54 16.32 2.51
CA ARG A 167 6.31 16.13 1.28
C ARG A 167 6.32 14.66 0.88
N LEU A 168 5.69 14.37 -0.24
CA LEU A 168 5.62 13.03 -0.80
C LEU A 168 6.89 12.72 -1.60
N GLU A 169 7.78 11.90 -1.02
CA GLU A 169 9.00 11.43 -1.67
C GLU A 169 9.31 9.99 -1.30
N LYS A 170 10.04 9.30 -2.19
CA LYS A 170 10.63 7.98 -1.96
C LYS A 170 12.14 8.12 -1.75
N ARG A 171 12.74 7.22 -0.96
CA ARG A 171 14.19 7.04 -0.88
C ARG A 171 14.62 5.76 -1.60
N LEU A 172 15.92 5.64 -1.85
CA LEU A 172 16.51 4.46 -2.51
C LEU A 172 16.37 3.18 -1.69
N ASP A 173 16.37 3.30 -0.36
CA ASP A 173 16.29 2.18 0.57
C ASP A 173 14.89 2.04 1.17
N SER A 174 14.50 0.81 1.49
CA SER A 174 13.20 0.50 2.11
C SER A 174 13.17 0.73 3.63
N LYS A 175 14.33 0.90 4.27
CA LYS A 175 14.47 1.18 5.70
C LYS A 175 15.56 2.24 5.89
N LEU A 176 15.25 3.29 6.64
CA LEU A 176 16.15 4.43 6.86
C LEU A 176 16.69 4.46 8.29
N PHE A 177 16.92 3.29 8.91
CA PHE A 177 17.44 3.21 10.28
C PHE A 177 18.84 3.82 10.44
N TYR A 178 19.61 3.89 9.36
CA TYR A 178 20.90 4.58 9.33
C TYR A 178 20.82 6.09 9.64
N LEU A 179 19.63 6.70 9.56
CA LEU A 179 19.41 8.10 9.99
C LEU A 179 19.65 8.32 11.49
N ARG A 180 19.68 7.25 12.31
CA ARG A 180 20.08 7.31 13.72
C ARG A 180 21.55 7.69 13.90
N ASP A 181 22.40 7.12 13.04
CA ASP A 181 23.86 7.32 13.04
C ASP A 181 24.31 8.39 12.02
N ALA A 182 23.38 8.95 11.25
CA ALA A 182 23.64 10.03 10.31
C ALA A 182 23.84 11.39 11.00
N LEU A 183 24.36 12.36 10.24
CA LEU A 183 24.35 13.76 10.66
C LEU A 183 22.92 14.25 10.93
N PRO A 184 22.69 15.08 11.97
CA PRO A 184 21.33 15.55 12.33
C PRO A 184 20.61 16.29 11.20
N GLU A 185 21.34 16.95 10.30
CA GLU A 185 20.82 17.72 9.16
C GLU A 185 19.83 16.90 8.30
N TYR A 186 20.11 15.61 8.09
CA TYR A 186 19.26 14.75 7.25
C TYR A 186 17.96 14.30 7.96
N SER A 187 17.85 14.51 9.26
CA SER A 187 16.69 14.13 10.09
C SER A 187 15.99 15.33 10.73
N THR A 188 16.47 16.55 10.51
CA THR A 188 15.91 17.77 11.11
C THR A 188 14.89 18.37 10.16
N PHE A 189 13.63 18.45 10.59
CA PHE A 189 12.54 19.03 9.82
C PHE A 189 11.79 20.07 10.67
N PRO A 190 11.41 21.22 10.08
CA PRO A 190 10.65 22.23 10.81
C PRO A 190 9.26 21.70 11.19
N LEU A 191 8.82 21.98 12.41
CA LEU A 191 7.51 21.54 12.93
C LEU A 191 6.34 22.20 12.19
N ASP A 192 6.54 23.42 11.69
CA ASP A 192 5.55 24.22 10.98
C ASP A 192 5.67 24.09 9.45
N MET A 193 6.26 22.99 8.96
CA MET A 193 6.38 22.74 7.52
C MET A 193 4.99 22.66 6.86
N GLU A 194 4.82 23.41 5.77
CA GLU A 194 3.61 23.38 4.95
C GLU A 194 3.62 22.19 3.97
N ALA A 195 2.45 21.77 3.52
CA ALA A 195 2.31 20.67 2.58
C ALA A 195 2.61 21.09 1.13
N GLU A 196 3.60 20.45 0.52
CA GLU A 196 3.93 20.58 -0.89
C GLU A 196 2.91 19.80 -1.75
N ILE A 197 2.13 20.52 -2.55
CA ILE A 197 1.09 19.93 -3.38
C ILE A 197 1.68 19.54 -4.74
N LEU A 198 1.69 18.24 -5.04
CA LEU A 198 2.04 17.72 -6.36
C LEU A 198 0.80 17.73 -7.28
N PRO A 199 0.94 18.07 -8.58
CA PRO A 199 -0.18 18.01 -9.51
C PRO A 199 -0.63 16.55 -9.73
N GLU A 200 -1.94 16.36 -9.91
CA GLU A 200 -2.52 15.02 -10.06
C GLU A 200 -1.91 14.27 -11.26
N GLY A 201 -1.43 13.05 -11.02
CA GLY A 201 -0.88 12.16 -12.04
C GLY A 201 0.63 12.23 -12.25
N THR A 202 1.36 13.10 -11.54
CA THR A 202 2.82 13.01 -11.52
C THR A 202 3.27 11.78 -10.73
N PRO A 203 4.24 11.00 -11.23
CA PRO A 203 4.82 9.93 -10.44
C PRO A 203 5.52 10.49 -9.20
N VAL A 204 5.51 9.73 -8.12
CA VAL A 204 6.15 10.14 -6.86
C VAL A 204 7.66 10.28 -7.07
N PRO A 205 8.26 11.44 -6.73
CA PRO A 205 9.69 11.67 -6.93
C PRO A 205 10.52 10.74 -6.03
N ILE A 206 11.60 10.19 -6.59
CA ILE A 206 12.61 9.44 -5.85
C ILE A 206 13.76 10.39 -5.54
N ASN A 207 14.09 10.48 -4.26
CA ASN A 207 15.14 11.33 -3.74
C ASN A 207 16.44 10.51 -3.57
N ASP A 208 17.40 10.79 -4.44
CA ASP A 208 18.69 10.07 -4.53
C ASP A 208 19.78 10.66 -3.61
N ILE A 209 19.43 11.55 -2.67
CA ILE A 209 20.38 12.12 -1.70
C ILE A 209 21.08 11.00 -0.94
N LYS A 210 22.42 11.01 -0.99
CA LYS A 210 23.28 10.13 -0.22
C LYS A 210 23.64 10.77 1.11
N VAL A 211 23.32 10.07 2.19
CA VAL A 211 23.48 10.51 3.59
C VAL A 211 24.91 10.26 4.07
N LYS A 212 25.51 11.27 4.73
CA LYS A 212 26.79 11.13 5.43
C LYS A 212 26.58 10.65 6.87
N LEU A 213 27.30 9.59 7.26
CA LEU A 213 27.28 9.07 8.63
C LEU A 213 28.21 9.85 9.56
N LYS A 214 27.90 9.83 10.85
CA LYS A 214 28.81 10.26 11.92
C LYS A 214 30.03 9.34 11.99
N PRO A 215 31.13 9.74 12.63
CA PRO A 215 32.18 8.80 12.99
C PRO A 215 31.64 7.70 13.91
N ARG A 216 32.29 6.53 13.89
CA ARG A 216 31.96 5.40 14.78
C ARG A 216 32.13 5.78 16.26
N PRO A 217 31.42 5.14 17.21
CA PRO A 217 30.59 3.93 17.07
C PRO A 217 29.18 4.18 16.50
N TRP A 218 28.67 3.20 15.75
CA TRP A 218 27.30 3.16 15.20
C TRP A 218 26.45 2.10 15.90
N LEU A 219 25.13 2.23 15.80
CA LEU A 219 24.17 1.28 16.33
C LEU A 219 24.23 -0.06 15.60
N GLU A 220 24.35 -0.02 14.28
CA GLU A 220 24.41 -1.19 13.41
C GLU A 220 25.66 -1.19 12.53
N ARG A 221 25.99 -2.36 12.00
CA ARG A 221 27.06 -2.53 11.03
C ARG A 221 26.54 -2.27 9.62
N TRP A 222 26.34 -0.99 9.32
CA TRP A 222 25.79 -0.51 8.05
C TRP A 222 26.63 -0.94 6.85
N GLU A 223 27.95 -1.14 7.03
CA GLU A 223 28.85 -1.60 5.98
C GLU A 223 28.51 -3.00 5.44
N ARG A 224 27.68 -3.76 6.17
CA ARG A 224 27.24 -5.11 5.79
C ARG A 224 25.89 -5.13 5.09
N GLN A 225 25.15 -4.04 5.18
CA GLN A 225 23.85 -3.92 4.57
C GLN A 225 24.06 -3.33 3.17
N ASP A 226 23.44 -3.93 2.15
CA ASP A 226 23.52 -3.46 0.75
C ASP A 226 22.66 -2.19 0.56
N LEU A 227 23.03 -1.11 1.25
CA LEU A 227 22.32 0.17 1.30
C LEU A 227 22.83 1.10 0.21
N LYS A 228 21.91 1.77 -0.49
CA LYS A 228 22.19 2.67 -1.62
C LYS A 228 22.16 4.14 -1.24
N GLY A 229 21.45 4.49 -0.16
CA GLY A 229 21.24 5.86 0.29
C GLY A 229 22.34 6.42 1.20
N ILE A 230 23.44 5.70 1.43
CA ILE A 230 24.56 6.17 2.26
C ILE A 230 25.74 6.55 1.36
N GLN A 231 26.47 7.61 1.72
CA GLN A 231 27.74 7.94 1.07
C GLN A 231 28.77 6.83 1.30
N PRO A 232 29.73 6.62 0.38
CA PRO A 232 30.81 5.67 0.62
C PRO A 232 31.45 5.88 2.00
N LEU A 233 31.54 4.80 2.77
CA LEU A 233 32.05 4.88 4.13
C LEU A 233 33.58 5.00 4.11
N ASP A 234 34.12 5.96 4.86
CA ASP A 234 35.57 6.14 5.02
C ASP A 234 36.14 5.11 6.02
N LEU A 235 36.03 3.81 5.67
CA LEU A 235 36.48 2.69 6.50
C LEU A 235 37.72 2.01 5.92
N PRO A 236 38.58 1.40 6.78
CA PRO A 236 39.65 0.53 6.31
C PRO A 236 39.11 -0.64 5.46
N GLU A 237 39.87 -1.02 4.43
CA GLU A 237 39.47 -2.06 3.46
C GLU A 237 39.07 -3.40 4.12
N GLN A 238 39.72 -3.74 5.24
CA GLN A 238 39.42 -4.94 6.03
C GLN A 238 37.94 -5.08 6.41
N PHE A 239 37.23 -3.97 6.63
CA PHE A 239 35.80 -4.00 6.95
C PHE A 239 34.96 -4.43 5.74
N PHE A 240 35.30 -3.91 4.56
CA PHE A 240 34.63 -4.27 3.30
C PHE A 240 34.90 -5.72 2.91
N ILE A 241 36.12 -6.22 3.13
CA ILE A 241 36.45 -7.64 2.91
C ILE A 241 35.55 -8.53 3.78
N LYS A 242 35.46 -8.25 5.09
CA LYS A 242 34.60 -8.99 6.03
C LYS A 242 33.11 -8.87 5.70
N ALA A 243 32.67 -7.71 5.20
CA ALA A 243 31.29 -7.52 4.75
C ALA A 243 31.00 -8.38 3.52
N LYS A 244 31.92 -8.42 2.56
CA LYS A 244 31.83 -9.23 1.34
C LYS A 244 31.81 -10.73 1.64
N GLU A 245 32.64 -11.20 2.57
CA GLU A 245 32.65 -12.60 3.04
C GLU A 245 31.30 -13.03 3.63
N ARG A 246 30.59 -12.12 4.31
CA ARG A 246 29.27 -12.40 4.90
C ARG A 246 28.11 -12.17 3.94
N SER A 247 28.35 -11.49 2.83
CA SER A 247 27.31 -11.20 1.84
C SER A 247 26.76 -12.50 1.26
N THR A 248 25.46 -12.53 1.01
CA THR A 248 24.74 -13.69 0.47
C THR A 248 24.18 -13.37 -0.92
N PRO A 249 25.03 -13.17 -1.94
CA PRO A 249 24.60 -12.74 -3.27
C PRO A 249 23.67 -13.74 -3.97
N TRP A 250 23.75 -15.02 -3.62
CA TRP A 250 22.87 -16.07 -4.17
C TRP A 250 21.39 -15.89 -3.80
N GLU A 251 21.07 -15.14 -2.72
CA GLU A 251 19.68 -14.92 -2.31
C GLU A 251 18.85 -14.15 -3.35
N LYS A 252 19.50 -13.33 -4.18
CA LYS A 252 18.85 -12.67 -5.32
C LYS A 252 18.28 -13.67 -6.33
N TYR A 253 18.87 -14.86 -6.41
CA TYR A 253 18.49 -15.93 -7.34
C TYR A 253 17.69 -17.05 -6.65
N ASP A 254 17.50 -16.99 -5.33
CA ASP A 254 16.71 -17.96 -4.58
C ASP A 254 15.21 -17.69 -4.75
N LEU A 255 14.63 -18.35 -5.76
CA LEU A 255 13.20 -18.24 -6.07
C LEU A 255 12.31 -18.73 -4.92
N MET A 256 12.76 -19.70 -4.12
CA MET A 256 11.98 -20.20 -2.98
C MET A 256 11.96 -19.20 -1.84
N LYS A 257 13.09 -18.53 -1.57
CA LYS A 257 13.13 -17.44 -0.60
C LYS A 257 12.25 -16.26 -1.05
N GLN A 258 12.27 -15.90 -2.33
CA GLN A 258 11.38 -14.88 -2.90
C GLN A 258 9.92 -15.28 -2.73
N TYR A 259 9.56 -16.51 -3.15
CA TYR A 259 8.20 -17.05 -3.02
C TYR A 259 7.70 -17.04 -1.57
N ARG A 260 8.55 -17.43 -0.59
CA ARG A 260 8.19 -17.39 0.84
C ARG A 260 8.10 -15.98 1.42
N ALA A 261 8.73 -14.99 0.79
CA ALA A 261 8.72 -13.61 1.26
C ALA A 261 7.59 -12.77 0.65
N THR A 262 6.99 -13.23 -0.45
CA THR A 262 5.97 -12.50 -1.20
C THR A 262 4.70 -13.30 -1.34
N ILE A 263 3.56 -12.62 -1.30
CA ILE A 263 2.27 -13.23 -1.62
C ILE A 263 2.16 -13.42 -3.14
N PRO A 264 1.58 -14.52 -3.65
CA PRO A 264 1.34 -14.69 -5.08
C PRO A 264 0.53 -13.53 -5.68
N GLU A 265 0.87 -13.09 -6.90
CA GLU A 265 0.21 -11.96 -7.55
C GLU A 265 -1.30 -12.18 -7.75
N GLU A 266 -1.72 -13.42 -7.98
CA GLU A 266 -3.14 -13.79 -8.07
C GLU A 266 -3.91 -13.43 -6.79
N GLU A 267 -3.36 -13.79 -5.62
CA GLU A 267 -3.95 -13.43 -4.33
C GLU A 267 -3.91 -11.91 -4.10
N GLN A 268 -2.81 -11.24 -4.45
CA GLN A 268 -2.72 -9.78 -4.33
C GLN A 268 -3.81 -9.10 -5.16
N ASN A 269 -4.03 -9.55 -6.40
CA ASN A 269 -5.04 -8.99 -7.29
C ASN A 269 -6.45 -9.18 -6.76
N ILE A 270 -6.76 -10.35 -6.16
CA ILE A 270 -8.06 -10.60 -5.53
C ILE A 270 -8.28 -9.64 -4.36
N ILE A 271 -7.29 -9.51 -3.47
CA ILE A 271 -7.37 -8.64 -2.30
C ILE A 271 -7.50 -7.17 -2.72
N TYR A 272 -6.69 -6.72 -3.68
CA TYR A 272 -6.74 -5.34 -4.15
C TYR A 272 -7.99 -5.03 -4.96
N ALA A 273 -8.57 -5.99 -5.70
CA ALA A 273 -9.85 -5.78 -6.35
C ALA A 273 -10.98 -5.52 -5.35
N GLU A 274 -11.01 -6.25 -4.23
CA GLU A 274 -11.95 -6.04 -3.13
C GLU A 274 -11.78 -4.62 -2.54
N VAL A 275 -10.55 -4.29 -2.13
CA VAL A 275 -10.20 -3.01 -1.50
C VAL A 275 -10.41 -1.81 -2.44
N TYR A 276 -10.07 -1.96 -3.72
CA TYR A 276 -10.16 -0.89 -4.72
C TYR A 276 -11.58 -0.35 -4.86
N SER A 277 -12.57 -1.25 -4.90
CA SER A 277 -13.97 -0.86 -5.05
C SER A 277 -14.43 0.08 -3.93
N GLU A 278 -14.06 -0.23 -2.69
CA GLU A 278 -14.41 0.52 -1.48
C GLU A 278 -13.61 1.83 -1.38
N LEU A 279 -12.30 1.79 -1.62
CA LEU A 279 -11.46 2.98 -1.63
C LEU A 279 -11.89 3.99 -2.70
N HIS A 280 -12.26 3.51 -3.89
CA HIS A 280 -12.73 4.38 -4.97
C HIS A 280 -14.06 5.06 -4.59
N GLN A 281 -14.99 4.32 -3.99
CA GLN A 281 -16.24 4.92 -3.48
C GLN A 281 -15.97 5.97 -2.41
N LEU A 282 -15.05 5.70 -1.47
CA LEU A 282 -14.65 6.66 -0.45
C LEU A 282 -14.02 7.91 -1.06
N GLU A 283 -13.15 7.75 -2.06
CA GLU A 283 -12.53 8.88 -2.76
C GLU A 283 -13.59 9.76 -3.44
N LEU A 284 -14.55 9.16 -4.14
CA LEU A 284 -15.66 9.89 -4.77
C LEU A 284 -16.51 10.64 -3.72
N LEU A 285 -16.79 10.01 -2.58
CA LEU A 285 -17.51 10.64 -1.47
C LEU A 285 -16.73 11.83 -0.91
N ARG A 286 -15.43 11.68 -0.67
CA ARG A 286 -14.55 12.77 -0.21
C ARG A 286 -14.47 13.91 -1.22
N ARG A 287 -14.33 13.62 -2.52
CA ARG A 287 -14.35 14.62 -3.60
C ARG A 287 -15.67 15.41 -3.61
N LYS A 288 -16.81 14.71 -3.46
CA LYS A 288 -18.13 15.36 -3.35
C LYS A 288 -18.22 16.24 -2.10
N GLN A 289 -17.75 15.77 -0.94
CA GLN A 289 -17.74 16.54 0.30
C GLN A 289 -16.84 17.78 0.19
N LYS A 290 -15.63 17.67 -0.37
CA LYS A 290 -14.72 18.79 -0.62
C LYS A 290 -15.39 19.87 -1.50
N ARG A 291 -16.03 19.46 -2.61
CA ARG A 291 -16.77 20.39 -3.51
C ARG A 291 -17.96 21.06 -2.80
N LYS A 292 -18.68 20.34 -1.93
CA LYS A 292 -19.77 20.93 -1.13
C LYS A 292 -19.25 21.98 -0.15
N ARG A 293 -18.08 21.75 0.46
CA ARG A 293 -17.46 22.69 1.41
C ARG A 293 -16.95 23.97 0.75
N THR A 294 -16.40 23.87 -0.46
CA THR A 294 -15.96 25.06 -1.21
C THR A 294 -17.15 25.89 -1.73
N PHE A 295 -18.26 25.22 -2.05
CA PHE A 295 -19.49 25.88 -2.49
C PHE A 295 -20.35 26.33 -1.31
N ILE A 296 -19.94 27.39 -0.61
CA ILE A 296 -20.82 28.10 0.33
C ILE A 296 -21.58 29.15 -0.48
N LYS A 297 -22.90 28.98 -0.65
CA LYS A 297 -23.73 30.01 -1.29
C LYS A 297 -23.62 31.30 -0.47
N PRO A 298 -23.30 32.45 -1.07
CA PRO A 298 -23.29 33.71 -0.34
C PRO A 298 -24.69 33.96 0.23
N VAL A 299 -24.77 34.09 1.55
CA VAL A 299 -26.02 34.47 2.23
C VAL A 299 -26.25 35.95 1.92
N LYS A 300 -27.38 36.31 1.30
CA LYS A 300 -27.79 37.72 1.18
C LYS A 300 -27.90 38.26 2.60
N LYS A 301 -27.07 39.25 2.96
CA LYS A 301 -27.28 40.04 4.17
C LYS A 301 -28.64 40.74 4.03
N ALA A 302 -29.52 40.50 5.01
CA ALA A 302 -30.80 41.21 5.15
C ALA A 302 -30.54 42.67 5.53
#